data_AF-A0A353C7P1-F1
#
_entry.id   AF-A0A353C7P1-F1
#
_cell.length_a   1.000
_cell.length_b   1.000
_cell.length_c   1.000
_cell.angle_alpha   90.00
_cell.angle_beta   90.00
_cell.angle_gamma   90.00
#
_symmetry.space_group_name_H-M   'P 1'
#
loop_
_entity.id
_entity.type
_entity.pdbx_description
1 polymer ?
#
loop_
_entity_poly.entity_id
_entity_poly.type
_entity_poly.pdbx_seq_one_letter_code
_entity_poly.pdbx_strand_id
1 'polypeptide(L)'
;MSSEFDPNPDFDLEREFYDELADFEDFDIENDDVVLRTAVLQKENMVALLCIKSAPVGAAICRVDPRENLPAVQLYDDPTAALHWFSRSLRTSKANGWNIVYDGLPLQG
;
A
#
# COMPACT_ATOMS: atom_id res chain seq x y z
N MET A 1 -40.72 12.82 12.52
CA MET A 1 -40.62 12.79 11.05
C MET A 1 -39.21 12.31 10.74
N SER A 2 -39.12 11.04 10.35
CA SER A 2 -37.86 10.35 10.06
C SER A 2 -37.30 10.88 8.75
N SER A 3 -36.08 11.41 8.75
CA SER A 3 -35.38 11.74 7.51
C SER A 3 -34.92 10.43 6.86
N GLU A 4 -35.57 10.04 5.78
CA GLU A 4 -35.19 8.90 4.95
C GLU A 4 -33.84 9.18 4.28
N PHE A 5 -32.92 8.25 4.45
CA PHE A 5 -31.67 8.17 3.70
C PHE A 5 -32.01 7.61 2.31
N ASP A 6 -31.70 8.37 1.27
CA ASP A 6 -31.94 8.01 -0.13
C ASP A 6 -30.61 7.56 -0.78
N PRO A 7 -30.33 6.25 -0.87
CA PRO A 7 -29.14 5.76 -1.54
C PRO A 7 -29.37 5.79 -3.06
N ASN A 8 -28.70 6.73 -3.71
CA ASN A 8 -28.62 6.80 -5.17
C ASN A 8 -28.01 5.47 -5.71
N PRO A 9 -28.72 4.68 -6.54
CA PRO A 9 -28.34 3.28 -6.83
C PRO A 9 -27.33 3.09 -7.99
N ASP A 10 -26.69 4.16 -8.48
CA ASP A 10 -25.81 4.11 -9.66
C ASP A 10 -24.31 4.20 -9.35
N PHE A 11 -23.89 3.98 -8.10
CA PHE A 11 -22.49 3.74 -7.79
C PHE A 11 -22.22 2.24 -7.95
N ASP A 12 -21.67 1.85 -9.11
CA ASP A 12 -21.23 0.48 -9.46
C ASP A 12 -19.99 0.07 -8.64
N LEU A 13 -20.09 0.18 -7.31
CA LEU A 13 -19.07 -0.15 -6.33
C LEU A 13 -18.72 -1.64 -6.39
N GLU A 14 -19.67 -2.49 -6.76
CA GLU A 14 -19.43 -3.92 -6.88
C GLU A 14 -18.43 -4.19 -8.01
N ARG A 15 -18.56 -3.54 -9.17
CA ARG A 15 -17.69 -3.80 -10.33
C ARG A 15 -16.27 -3.27 -10.14
N GLU A 16 -16.10 -2.10 -9.53
CA GLU A 16 -14.78 -1.61 -9.13
C GLU A 16 -14.12 -2.52 -8.07
N PHE A 17 -14.92 -3.09 -7.14
CA PHE A 17 -14.43 -4.02 -6.13
C PHE A 17 -14.06 -5.40 -6.72
N TYR A 18 -14.81 -5.87 -7.72
CA TYR A 18 -14.54 -7.13 -8.43
C TYR A 18 -13.32 -7.04 -9.35
N ASP A 19 -13.12 -5.93 -10.08
CA ASP A 19 -11.90 -5.71 -10.87
C ASP A 19 -10.67 -5.56 -9.95
N GLU A 20 -10.84 -4.95 -8.76
CA GLU A 20 -9.77 -4.87 -7.76
C GLU A 20 -9.49 -6.23 -7.11
N LEU A 21 -10.47 -7.12 -6.94
CA LEU A 21 -10.31 -8.50 -6.45
C LEU A 21 -9.66 -9.43 -7.48
N ALA A 22 -9.93 -9.25 -8.77
CA ALA A 22 -9.31 -10.04 -9.84
C ALA A 22 -7.78 -9.85 -9.90
N ASP A 23 -7.28 -8.69 -9.51
CA ASP A 23 -5.86 -8.38 -9.32
C ASP A 23 -5.24 -9.07 -8.06
N PHE A 24 -6.05 -9.65 -7.16
CA PHE A 24 -5.59 -10.32 -5.93
C PHE A 24 -5.46 -11.83 -6.08
N GLU A 25 -6.14 -12.46 -7.05
CA GLU A 25 -6.13 -13.92 -7.21
C GLU A 25 -4.76 -14.49 -7.67
N ASP A 26 -3.83 -13.64 -8.13
CA ASP A 26 -2.49 -14.04 -8.60
C ASP A 26 -1.39 -13.84 -7.54
N PHE A 27 -1.74 -13.43 -6.31
CA PHE A 27 -0.82 -13.46 -5.18
C PHE A 27 -1.03 -14.75 -4.38
N ASP A 28 -0.34 -15.83 -4.77
CA ASP A 28 -0.06 -16.95 -3.88
C ASP A 28 0.76 -16.42 -2.69
N ILE A 29 0.09 -15.85 -1.68
CA ILE A 29 0.69 -15.48 -0.41
C ILE A 29 0.82 -16.80 0.38
N GLU A 30 1.88 -17.55 0.08
CA GLU A 30 2.42 -18.50 1.05
C GLU A 30 2.66 -17.71 2.35
N ASN A 31 2.01 -18.17 3.41
CA ASN A 31 1.91 -17.52 4.70
C ASN A 31 3.23 -17.71 5.48
N ASP A 32 4.33 -17.20 4.91
CA ASP A 32 5.65 -17.22 5.54
C ASP A 32 5.79 -15.97 6.41
N ASP A 33 5.55 -16.18 7.71
CA ASP A 33 5.67 -15.40 8.96
C ASP A 33 6.24 -13.96 8.99
N VAL A 34 6.99 -13.47 8.01
CA VAL A 34 7.62 -12.14 8.01
C VAL A 34 7.79 -11.62 6.58
N VAL A 35 7.09 -10.54 6.23
CA VAL A 35 7.29 -9.81 4.96
C VAL A 35 8.23 -8.64 5.21
N LEU A 36 9.33 -8.60 4.46
CA LEU A 36 10.25 -7.46 4.40
C LEU A 36 10.37 -7.00 2.95
N ARG A 37 9.93 -5.78 2.68
CA ARG A 37 9.94 -5.24 1.33
C ARG A 37 10.28 -3.75 1.34
N THR A 38 11.10 -3.34 0.39
CA THR A 38 11.53 -1.95 0.21
C THR A 38 11.33 -1.56 -1.25
N ALA A 39 10.69 -0.42 -1.45
CA ALA A 39 10.56 0.23 -2.74
C ALA A 39 11.28 1.58 -2.71
N VAL A 40 12.03 1.84 -3.77
CA VAL A 40 12.65 3.14 -4.03
C VAL A 40 11.89 3.79 -5.17
N LEU A 41 11.41 5.01 -4.93
CA LEU A 41 10.65 5.78 -5.88
C LEU A 41 11.46 7.02 -6.30
N GLN A 42 11.38 7.37 -7.58
CA GLN A 42 12.03 8.55 -8.13
C GLN A 42 11.02 9.41 -8.88
N LYS A 43 11.06 10.72 -8.64
CA LYS A 43 10.32 11.70 -9.45
C LYS A 43 11.20 12.93 -9.64
N GLU A 44 11.54 13.25 -10.88
CA GLU A 44 12.47 14.33 -11.21
C GLU A 44 13.81 14.13 -10.44
N ASN A 45 14.20 15.12 -9.62
CA ASN A 45 15.40 15.09 -8.78
C ASN A 45 15.11 14.61 -7.34
N MET A 46 13.93 14.06 -7.08
CA MET A 46 13.52 13.55 -5.76
C MET A 46 13.60 12.02 -5.71
N VAL A 47 14.09 11.50 -4.58
CA VAL A 47 14.07 10.08 -4.25
C VAL A 47 13.29 9.88 -2.96
N ALA A 48 12.33 8.97 -2.98
CA ALA A 48 11.53 8.57 -1.84
C ALA A 48 11.70 7.07 -1.54
N LEU A 49 11.47 6.70 -0.29
CA LEU A 49 11.50 5.31 0.16
C LEU A 49 10.13 4.93 0.73
N LEU A 50 9.68 3.74 0.39
CA LEU A 50 8.53 3.11 1.02
C LEU A 50 8.94 1.69 1.41
N CYS A 51 8.80 1.33 2.67
CA CYS A 51 9.10 -0.01 3.14
C CYS A 51 7.99 -0.56 4.04
N ILE A 52 7.87 -1.88 4.03
CA ILE A 52 6.99 -2.63 4.92
C ILE A 52 7.81 -3.70 5.64
N LYS A 53 7.51 -3.84 6.93
CA LYS A 53 7.93 -4.96 7.76
C LYS A 53 6.70 -5.54 8.44
N SER A 54 6.39 -6.81 8.21
CA SER A 54 5.36 -7.54 8.93
C SER A 54 5.96 -8.61 9.85
N ALA A 55 5.16 -9.00 10.83
CA ALA A 55 5.35 -10.12 11.74
C ALA A 55 3.97 -10.77 11.99
N PRO A 56 3.90 -11.93 12.64
CA PRO A 56 2.61 -12.62 12.84
C PRO A 56 1.58 -11.82 13.67
N VAL A 57 2.05 -10.84 14.45
CA VAL A 57 1.22 -10.05 15.38
C VAL A 57 1.03 -8.59 14.94
N GLY A 58 1.51 -8.20 13.77
CA GLY A 58 1.36 -6.84 13.26
C GLY A 58 2.38 -6.45 12.21
N ALA A 59 2.29 -5.22 11.73
CA ALA A 59 3.15 -4.70 10.68
C ALA A 59 3.38 -3.20 10.82
N ALA A 60 4.42 -2.71 10.13
CA ALA A 60 4.75 -1.31 10.03
C ALA A 60 5.07 -0.94 8.58
N ILE A 61 4.48 0.15 8.11
CA ILE A 61 4.87 0.82 6.87
C ILE A 61 5.67 2.06 7.24
N CYS A 62 6.85 2.23 6.67
CA CYS A 62 7.66 3.43 6.83
C CYS A 62 7.84 4.11 5.48
N ARG A 63 7.64 5.43 5.46
CA ARG A 63 7.83 6.27 4.29
C ARG A 63 8.85 7.37 4.58
N VAL A 64 9.74 7.59 3.64
CA VAL A 64 10.65 8.74 3.60
C VAL A 64 10.33 9.50 2.32
N ASP A 65 9.62 10.62 2.45
CA ASP A 65 9.35 11.54 1.34
C ASP A 65 10.28 12.76 1.48
N PRO A 66 11.05 13.13 0.45
CA PRO A 66 11.97 14.27 0.53
C PRO A 66 11.28 15.62 0.70
N ARG A 67 9.94 15.69 0.56
CA ARG A 67 9.12 16.88 0.82
C ARG A 67 8.78 17.05 2.30
N GLU A 68 8.92 15.98 3.08
CA GLU A 68 8.64 15.96 4.50
C GLU A 68 9.94 16.01 5.29
N ASN A 69 9.95 16.72 6.43
CA ASN A 69 11.17 16.87 7.24
C ASN A 69 11.57 15.58 7.98
N LEU A 70 10.60 14.70 8.24
CA LEU A 70 10.80 13.50 9.04
C LEU A 70 10.15 12.28 8.36
N PRO A 71 10.74 11.08 8.51
CA PRO A 71 10.08 9.85 8.15
C PRO A 71 8.75 9.69 8.89
N ALA A 72 7.78 9.09 8.22
CA ALA A 72 6.51 8.74 8.83
C ALA A 72 6.37 7.21 8.90
N VAL A 73 5.95 6.72 10.05
CA VAL A 73 5.73 5.30 10.31
C VAL A 73 4.26 5.11 10.68
N GLN A 74 3.63 4.14 10.04
CA GLN A 74 2.27 3.72 10.36
C GLN A 74 2.28 2.26 10.81
N LEU A 75 1.72 2.01 11.98
CA LEU A 75 1.60 0.68 12.57
C LEU A 75 0.23 0.09 12.26
N TYR A 76 0.21 -1.23 12.10
CA TYR A 76 -0.98 -2.01 11.81
C TYR A 76 -1.00 -3.23 12.71
N ASP A 77 -2.17 -3.52 13.29
CA ASP A 77 -2.38 -4.75 14.06
C ASP A 77 -2.57 -5.96 13.13
N ASP A 78 -3.10 -5.74 11.92
CA ASP A 78 -3.27 -6.76 10.89
C ASP A 78 -2.18 -6.64 9.80
N PRO A 79 -1.29 -7.64 9.67
CA PRO A 79 -0.30 -7.71 8.60
C PRO A 79 -0.89 -7.66 7.19
N THR A 80 -2.06 -8.25 6.99
CA THR A 80 -2.70 -8.34 5.66
C THR A 80 -3.17 -6.97 5.21
N ALA A 81 -3.83 -6.22 6.10
CA ALA A 81 -4.20 -4.83 5.86
C ALA A 81 -2.97 -3.95 5.55
N ALA A 82 -1.85 -4.15 6.26
CA ALA A 82 -0.63 -3.40 5.99
C ALA A 82 -0.08 -3.68 4.58
N LEU A 83 -0.06 -4.95 4.15
CA LEU A 83 0.39 -5.32 2.81
C LEU A 83 -0.52 -4.71 1.73
N HIS A 84 -1.84 -4.77 1.95
CA HIS A 84 -2.82 -4.11 1.07
C HIS A 84 -2.52 -2.60 0.93
N TRP A 85 -2.33 -1.89 2.06
CA TRP A 85 -2.04 -0.45 2.04
C TRP A 85 -0.67 -0.12 1.43
N PHE A 86 0.32 -0.98 1.61
CA PHE A 86 1.63 -0.85 0.97
C PHE A 86 1.49 -0.94 -0.56
N SER A 87 0.82 -1.98 -1.07
CA SER A 87 0.57 -2.16 -2.51
C SER A 87 -0.25 -1.01 -3.10
N ARG A 88 -1.30 -0.56 -2.39
CA ARG A 88 -2.09 0.60 -2.80
C ARG A 88 -1.23 1.87 -2.84
N SER A 89 -0.35 2.08 -1.87
CA SER A 89 0.55 3.23 -1.83
C SER A 89 1.52 3.26 -3.03
N LEU A 90 2.03 2.09 -3.45
CA LEU A 90 2.84 1.99 -4.67
C LEU A 90 2.04 2.32 -5.93
N ARG A 91 0.85 1.75 -6.08
CA ARG A 91 -0.05 1.99 -7.22
C ARG A 91 -0.40 3.48 -7.33
N THR A 92 -0.80 4.10 -6.20
CA THR A 92 -1.09 5.54 -6.13
C THR A 92 0.14 6.40 -6.41
N SER A 93 1.32 6.02 -5.92
CA SER A 93 2.56 6.74 -6.21
C SER A 93 2.87 6.74 -7.71
N LYS A 94 2.73 5.58 -8.36
CA LYS A 94 2.90 5.43 -9.81
C LYS A 94 1.90 6.30 -10.59
N ALA A 95 0.62 6.28 -10.20
CA ALA A 95 -0.41 7.15 -10.79
C ALA A 95 -0.08 8.64 -10.63
N ASN A 96 0.57 9.03 -9.52
CA ASN A 96 1.03 10.39 -9.24
C ASN A 96 2.36 10.77 -9.92
N GLY A 97 2.86 9.93 -10.84
CA GLY A 97 4.05 10.20 -11.65
C GLY A 97 5.37 9.90 -10.95
N TRP A 98 5.37 9.09 -9.88
CA TRP A 98 6.60 8.51 -9.35
C TRP A 98 6.97 7.26 -10.14
N ASN A 99 8.24 7.12 -10.48
CA ASN A 99 8.78 5.92 -11.08
C ASN A 99 9.33 4.99 -9.98
N ILE A 100 9.00 3.71 -10.02
CA ILE A 100 9.56 2.72 -9.09
C ILE A 100 10.86 2.21 -9.70
N VAL A 101 11.99 2.55 -9.07
CA VAL A 101 13.34 2.18 -9.57
C VAL A 101 13.88 0.92 -8.89
N TYR A 102 13.31 0.57 -7.73
CA TYR A 102 13.59 -0.67 -7.02
C TYR A 102 12.33 -1.08 -6.27
N ASP A 103 12.06 -2.38 -6.24
CA ASP A 103 11.01 -2.99 -5.42
C ASP A 103 11.40 -4.44 -5.12
N GLY A 104 11.73 -4.72 -3.87
CA GLY A 104 12.25 -6.02 -3.49
C GLY A 104 12.64 -6.10 -2.02
N LEU A 105 13.62 -6.95 -1.72
CA LEU A 105 14.14 -7.15 -0.37
C LEU A 105 14.77 -5.85 0.20
N PRO A 106 15.02 -5.77 1.52
CA PRO A 106 15.74 -4.64 2.10
C PRO A 106 17.09 -4.39 1.40
N LEU A 107 17.38 -3.11 1.09
CA LEU A 107 18.64 -2.71 0.44
C LEU A 107 19.88 -2.97 1.29
N GLN A 108 19.70 -2.99 2.61
CA GLN A 108 20.71 -3.33 3.59
C GLN A 108 20.05 -4.17 4.69
N GLY A 109 20.70 -5.27 5.07
CA GLY A 109 20.26 -6.20 6.10
C GLY A 109 21.42 -6.55 7.02
#